data_AF-I4EJN0-F1
#
_entry.id   AF-I4EJN0-F1
#
_cell.length_a   1.000
_cell.length_b   1.000
_cell.length_c   1.000
_cell.angle_alpha   90.00
_cell.angle_beta   90.00
_cell.angle_gamma   90.00
#
_symmetry.space_group_name_H-M   'P 1'
#
loop_
_entity.id
_entity.type
_entity.pdbx_description
1 polymer ?
#
loop_
_entity_poly.entity_id
_entity_poly.type
_entity_poly.pdbx_seq_one_letter_code
_entity_poly.pdbx_strand_id
1 'polypeptide(L)'
;MIIPADIARVPAALEEYHATIQALWDAKNRLLEAGVPAEQVLYLLPNSHHVRFYETGTLLTYFWKWVKRLCFNAQREIFETARQETEQVSRALPEIGSYVNRPPCVLRQESGTRPFCPEGERFCGVPVWRQYDFSEIPNRRIL
;
A
#
# COMPACT_ATOMS: atom_id res chain seq x y z
N MET A 1 3.51 15.27 2.68
CA MET A 1 4.02 14.17 1.82
C MET A 1 3.80 12.84 2.54
N ILE A 2 3.72 11.71 1.82
CA ILE A 2 3.67 10.36 2.38
C ILE A 2 5.09 9.97 2.80
N ILE A 3 5.30 9.64 4.08
CA ILE A 3 6.59 9.19 4.60
C ILE A 3 6.59 7.66 4.59
N PRO A 4 7.47 7.00 3.81
CA PRO A 4 7.58 5.54 3.83
C PRO A 4 7.96 5.04 5.23
N ALA A 5 7.41 3.91 5.64
CA ALA A 5 7.60 3.40 7.01
C ALA A 5 9.10 3.16 7.35
N ASP A 6 9.89 2.71 6.38
CA ASP A 6 11.32 2.45 6.58
C ASP A 6 12.12 3.74 6.77
N ILE A 7 11.72 4.83 6.09
CA ILE A 7 12.31 6.16 6.29
C ILE A 7 11.94 6.69 7.68
N ALA A 8 10.67 6.56 8.09
CA ALA A 8 10.19 7.03 9.38
C ALA A 8 10.90 6.39 10.59
N ARG A 9 11.39 5.15 10.44
CA ARG A 9 12.05 4.39 11.52
C ARG A 9 13.51 4.75 11.74
N VAL A 10 14.14 5.46 10.79
CA VAL A 10 15.57 5.80 10.85
C VAL A 10 15.71 7.32 10.94
N PRO A 11 16.06 7.88 12.13
CA PRO A 11 16.07 9.34 12.33
C PRO A 11 16.88 10.12 11.29
N ALA A 12 18.08 9.64 10.95
CA ALA A 12 18.92 10.29 9.93
C ALA A 12 18.29 10.25 8.52
N ALA A 13 17.60 9.16 8.16
CA ALA A 13 16.91 9.08 6.87
C ALA A 13 15.67 9.98 6.85
N LEU A 14 14.97 10.09 7.96
CA LEU A 14 13.82 10.98 8.11
C LEU A 14 14.20 12.45 8.00
N GLU A 15 15.33 12.84 8.61
CA GLU A 15 15.88 14.19 8.51
C GLU A 15 16.25 14.54 7.05
N GLU A 16 17.00 13.67 6.38
CA GLU A 16 17.37 13.84 4.96
C GLU A 16 16.13 13.91 4.05
N TYR A 17 15.14 13.05 4.31
CA TYR A 17 13.87 13.08 3.59
C TYR A 17 13.18 14.44 3.76
N HIS A 18 13.07 14.95 4.99
CA HIS A 18 12.43 16.24 5.23
C HIS A 18 13.17 17.40 4.56
N ALA A 19 14.50 17.43 4.67
CA ALA A 19 15.33 18.44 4.01
C ALA A 19 15.15 18.42 2.48
N THR A 20 15.16 17.23 1.88
CA THR A 20 14.96 17.05 0.43
C THR A 20 13.57 17.52 -0.02
N ILE A 21 12.53 17.13 0.70
CA ILE A 21 11.15 17.55 0.41
C ILE A 21 11.01 19.07 0.51
N GLN A 22 11.63 19.69 1.53
CA GLN A 22 11.60 21.13 1.71
C GLN A 22 12.28 21.85 0.53
N ALA A 23 13.47 21.40 0.13
CA ALA A 23 14.20 21.97 -1.00
C ALA A 23 13.40 21.90 -2.32
N LEU A 24 12.75 20.77 -2.60
CA LEU A 24 11.86 20.62 -3.75
C LEU A 24 10.67 21.58 -3.68
N TRP A 25 10.08 21.74 -2.49
CA TRP A 25 8.93 22.61 -2.28
C TRP A 25 9.27 24.09 -2.48
N ASP A 26 10.42 24.52 -1.97
CA ASP A 26 10.92 25.87 -2.13
C ASP A 26 11.25 26.17 -3.61
N ALA A 27 11.89 25.23 -4.30
CA ALA A 27 12.16 25.37 -5.74
C ALA A 27 10.86 25.46 -6.55
N LYS A 28 9.88 24.61 -6.24
CA LYS A 28 8.55 24.63 -6.85
C LYS A 28 7.86 25.99 -6.63
N ASN A 29 7.88 26.53 -5.41
CA ASN A 29 7.26 27.83 -5.10
C ASN A 29 7.95 28.99 -5.85
N ARG A 30 9.28 29.02 -5.89
CA ARG A 30 10.02 30.06 -6.64
C ARG A 30 9.66 30.10 -8.12
N LEU A 31 9.47 28.93 -8.74
CA LEU A 31 9.08 28.87 -10.16
C LEU A 31 7.65 29.39 -10.37
N LEU A 32 6.72 29.06 -9.46
CA LEU A 32 5.35 29.60 -9.53
C LEU A 32 5.34 31.13 -9.36
N GLU A 33 6.10 31.64 -8.41
CA GLU A 33 6.25 33.09 -8.17
C GLU A 33 6.86 33.81 -9.38
N ALA A 34 7.74 33.13 -10.12
CA ALA A 34 8.32 33.63 -11.36
C ALA A 34 7.37 33.54 -12.59
N GLY A 35 6.13 33.05 -12.41
CA GLY A 35 5.13 32.95 -13.48
C GLY A 35 5.31 31.73 -14.39
N VAL A 36 6.11 30.74 -14.00
CA VAL A 36 6.22 29.48 -14.76
C VAL A 36 4.88 28.74 -14.69
N PRO A 37 4.35 28.22 -15.83
CA PRO A 37 3.11 27.48 -15.84
C PRO A 37 3.14 26.26 -14.92
N ALA A 38 2.02 26.02 -14.21
CA ALA A 38 1.94 24.99 -13.19
C ALA A 38 2.25 23.60 -13.75
N GLU A 39 1.85 23.29 -14.98
CA GLU A 39 2.11 22.02 -15.65
C GLU A 39 3.62 21.70 -15.79
N GLN A 40 4.47 22.72 -15.88
CA GLN A 40 5.93 22.55 -15.91
C GLN A 40 6.49 22.42 -14.48
N VAL A 41 5.91 23.16 -13.54
CA VAL A 41 6.32 23.11 -12.12
C VAL A 41 5.98 21.76 -11.47
N LEU A 42 4.93 21.08 -11.93
CA LEU A 42 4.53 19.76 -11.43
C LEU A 42 5.66 18.71 -11.50
N TYR A 43 6.62 18.85 -12.42
CA TYR A 43 7.78 17.95 -12.52
C TYR A 43 8.72 18.00 -11.32
N LEU A 44 8.62 19.03 -10.46
CA LEU A 44 9.36 19.10 -9.20
C LEU A 44 8.66 18.37 -8.05
N LEU A 45 7.42 17.91 -8.23
CA LEU A 45 6.71 17.17 -7.19
C LEU A 45 7.32 15.76 -7.03
N PRO A 46 7.67 15.36 -5.80
CA PRO A 46 8.19 14.02 -5.55
C PRO A 46 7.07 12.98 -5.59
N ASN A 47 7.44 11.71 -5.80
CA ASN A 47 6.51 10.57 -5.75
C ASN A 47 5.76 10.45 -4.41
N SER A 48 6.28 11.02 -3.33
CA SER A 48 5.63 11.08 -2.03
C SER A 48 4.51 12.14 -1.94
N HIS A 49 4.23 12.86 -3.02
CA HIS A 49 3.11 13.78 -3.08
C HIS A 49 1.78 13.06 -2.86
N HIS A 50 0.90 13.67 -2.07
CA HIS A 50 -0.42 13.11 -1.79
C HIS A 50 -1.31 13.30 -3.01
N VAL A 51 -1.74 12.19 -3.62
CA VAL A 51 -2.78 12.22 -4.65
C VAL A 51 -4.09 11.77 -4.04
N ARG A 52 -5.15 12.54 -4.27
CA ARG A 52 -6.51 12.19 -3.89
C ARG A 52 -7.29 11.88 -5.16
N PHE A 53 -7.95 10.74 -5.19
CA PHE A 53 -8.78 10.33 -6.30
C PHE A 53 -9.95 9.49 -5.79
N TYR A 54 -10.98 9.37 -6.63
CA TYR A 54 -12.10 8.46 -6.40
C TYR A 54 -11.91 7.22 -7.27
N GLU A 55 -12.12 6.05 -6.68
CA GLU A 55 -12.06 4.77 -7.39
C GLU A 55 -13.45 4.10 -7.32
N THR A 56 -13.94 3.65 -8.47
CA THR A 56 -15.20 2.90 -8.57
C THR A 56 -14.95 1.68 -9.44
N GLY A 57 -15.56 0.56 -9.09
CA GLY A 57 -15.36 -0.70 -9.79
C GLY A 57 -16.29 -1.78 -9.27
N THR A 58 -16.38 -2.88 -10.02
CA THR A 58 -17.13 -4.06 -9.59
C THR A 58 -16.37 -4.81 -8.50
N LEU A 59 -17.09 -5.64 -7.74
CA LEU A 59 -16.46 -6.52 -6.75
C LEU A 59 -15.36 -7.39 -7.36
N LEU A 60 -15.55 -7.89 -8.59
CA LEU A 60 -14.57 -8.74 -9.26
C LEU A 60 -13.24 -8.00 -9.52
N THR A 61 -13.32 -6.75 -9.98
CA THR A 61 -12.12 -5.92 -10.24
C THR A 61 -11.37 -5.63 -8.95
N TYR A 62 -12.09 -5.25 -7.90
CA TYR A 62 -11.49 -5.00 -6.59
C TYR A 62 -10.94 -6.26 -5.95
N PHE A 63 -11.62 -7.40 -6.07
CA PHE A 63 -11.12 -8.68 -5.57
C PHE A 63 -9.77 -9.03 -6.19
N TRP A 64 -9.64 -8.88 -7.52
CA TRP A 64 -8.36 -9.09 -8.20
C TRP A 64 -7.26 -8.15 -7.68
N LYS A 65 -7.57 -6.88 -7.39
CA LYS A 65 -6.65 -5.92 -6.77
C LYS A 65 -6.25 -6.39 -5.38
N TRP A 66 -7.21 -6.62 -4.48
CA TRP A 66 -6.96 -6.97 -3.08
C TRP A 66 -6.15 -8.25 -2.93
N VAL A 67 -6.48 -9.30 -3.70
CA VAL A 67 -5.73 -10.56 -3.71
C VAL A 67 -4.25 -10.36 -4.06
N LYS A 68 -3.91 -9.36 -4.89
CA LYS A 68 -2.51 -9.05 -5.23
C LYS A 68 -1.86 -8.09 -4.25
N ARG A 69 -2.63 -7.16 -3.68
CA ARG A 69 -2.10 -6.07 -2.84
C ARG A 69 -2.07 -6.39 -1.35
N LEU A 70 -2.79 -7.41 -0.90
CA LEU A 70 -2.69 -7.94 0.46
C LEU A 70 -1.52 -8.93 0.65
N CYS A 71 -0.79 -9.27 -0.41
CA CYS A 71 0.46 -10.03 -0.30
C CYS A 71 1.58 -9.14 0.27
N PHE A 72 2.45 -9.67 1.13
CA PHE A 72 3.58 -8.91 1.68
C PHE A 72 4.66 -8.55 0.66
N ASN A 73 4.66 -9.16 -0.53
CA ASN A 73 5.48 -8.68 -1.65
C ASN A 73 4.98 -7.36 -2.24
N ALA A 74 3.72 -6.97 -1.99
CA ALA A 74 3.23 -5.67 -2.42
C ALA A 74 3.90 -4.57 -1.62
N GLN A 75 4.20 -3.44 -2.26
CA GLN A 75 4.73 -2.25 -1.59
C GLN A 75 3.85 -1.87 -0.38
N ARG A 76 4.47 -1.39 0.70
CA ARG A 76 3.78 -1.20 1.99
C ARG A 76 2.60 -0.24 1.91
N GLU A 77 2.74 0.85 1.15
CA GLU A 77 1.70 1.86 0.99
C GLU A 77 0.45 1.29 0.30
N ILE A 78 0.60 0.57 -0.83
CA ILE A 78 -0.56 -0.01 -1.53
C ILE A 78 -1.18 -1.18 -0.77
N PHE A 79 -0.36 -1.92 0.01
CA PHE A 79 -0.87 -2.93 0.92
C PHE A 79 -1.76 -2.30 1.98
N GLU A 80 -1.34 -1.20 2.59
CA GLU A 80 -2.12 -0.51 3.62
C GLU A 80 -3.42 0.06 3.05
N THR A 81 -3.38 0.65 1.85
CA THR A 81 -4.60 1.05 1.13
C THR A 81 -5.55 -0.13 0.91
N ALA A 82 -5.06 -1.26 0.40
CA ALA A 82 -5.90 -2.45 0.17
C ALA A 82 -6.45 -3.06 1.47
N ARG A 83 -5.68 -3.03 2.55
CA ARG A 83 -6.12 -3.47 3.88
C ARG A 83 -7.25 -2.58 4.40
N GLN A 84 -7.09 -1.27 4.33
CA GLN A 84 -8.12 -0.32 4.77
C GLN A 84 -9.39 -0.42 3.92
N GLU A 85 -9.27 -0.66 2.61
CA GLU A 85 -10.42 -0.90 1.71
C GLU A 85 -11.18 -2.17 2.11
N THR A 86 -10.48 -3.29 2.29
CA THR A 86 -11.12 -4.57 2.66
C THR A 86 -11.67 -4.57 4.09
N GLU A 87 -11.07 -3.78 4.99
CA GLU A 87 -11.62 -3.52 6.32
C GLU A 87 -12.95 -2.77 6.24
N GLN A 88 -13.06 -1.73 5.39
CA GLN A 88 -14.31 -1.02 5.17
C GLN A 88 -15.39 -1.92 4.56
N VAL A 89 -15.02 -2.78 3.60
CA VAL A 89 -15.95 -3.78 3.05
C VAL A 89 -16.41 -4.75 4.13
N SER A 90 -15.51 -5.20 5.01
CA SER A 90 -15.87 -6.10 6.11
C SER A 90 -16.84 -5.48 7.11
N ARG A 91 -16.75 -4.16 7.33
CA ARG A 91 -17.70 -3.43 8.17
C ARG A 91 -19.06 -3.24 7.50
N ALA A 92 -19.07 -2.92 6.20
CA ALA A 92 -20.30 -2.64 5.45
C ALA A 92 -21.04 -3.91 5.01
N LEU A 93 -20.31 -4.94 4.63
CA LEU A 93 -20.81 -6.19 4.04
C LEU A 93 -20.06 -7.38 4.67
N PRO A 94 -20.40 -7.79 5.90
CA PRO A 94 -19.61 -8.78 6.66
C PRO A 94 -19.41 -10.12 5.97
N GLU A 95 -20.43 -10.61 5.27
CA GLU A 95 -20.36 -11.87 4.52
C GLU A 95 -19.29 -11.78 3.42
N ILE A 96 -19.33 -10.75 2.58
CA ILE A 96 -18.34 -10.50 1.53
C ILE A 96 -16.96 -10.22 2.14
N GLY A 97 -16.91 -9.41 3.20
CA GLY A 97 -15.70 -9.08 3.96
C GLY A 97 -14.87 -10.28 4.34
N SER A 98 -15.56 -11.34 4.81
CA SER A 98 -14.93 -12.59 5.25
C SER A 98 -14.11 -13.28 4.15
N TYR A 99 -14.44 -13.06 2.86
CA TYR A 99 -13.73 -13.62 1.73
C TYR A 99 -12.68 -12.68 1.13
N VAL A 100 -12.95 -11.36 1.12
CA VAL A 100 -12.10 -10.41 0.39
C VAL A 100 -10.91 -9.90 1.19
N ASN A 101 -11.00 -9.98 2.53
CA ASN A 101 -9.93 -9.50 3.39
C ASN A 101 -8.74 -10.48 3.47
N ARG A 102 -8.77 -11.59 2.72
CA ARG A 102 -7.75 -12.64 2.71
C ARG A 102 -6.60 -12.35 1.73
N PRO A 103 -5.32 -12.45 2.14
CA PRO A 103 -4.20 -12.52 1.20
C PRO A 103 -4.25 -13.82 0.39
N PRO A 104 -3.57 -13.89 -0.76
CA PRO A 104 -3.81 -14.96 -1.75
C PRO A 104 -3.37 -16.33 -1.23
N CYS A 105 -2.40 -16.36 -0.31
CA CYS A 105 -1.93 -17.57 0.32
C CYS A 105 -2.91 -18.17 1.33
N VAL A 106 -3.74 -17.34 1.98
CA VAL A 106 -4.80 -17.79 2.89
C VAL A 106 -5.93 -18.42 2.08
N LEU A 107 -6.36 -17.75 1.00
CA LEU A 107 -7.38 -18.28 0.09
C LEU A 107 -6.99 -19.66 -0.46
N ARG A 108 -5.72 -19.82 -0.89
CA ARG A 108 -5.21 -21.11 -1.37
C ARG A 108 -5.13 -22.17 -0.27
N GLN A 109 -4.87 -21.78 0.98
CA GLN A 109 -4.87 -22.70 2.11
C GLN A 109 -6.30 -23.17 2.44
N GLU A 110 -7.25 -22.25 2.51
CA GLU A 110 -8.67 -22.53 2.74
C GLU A 110 -9.26 -23.41 1.63
N SER A 111 -8.84 -23.22 0.36
CA SER A 111 -9.27 -24.04 -0.77
C SER A 111 -8.48 -25.35 -0.96
N GLY A 112 -7.49 -25.64 -0.12
CA GLY A 112 -6.62 -26.82 -0.26
C GLY A 112 -5.69 -26.80 -1.48
N THR A 113 -5.55 -25.67 -2.18
CA THR A 113 -4.73 -25.53 -3.38
C THR A 113 -3.25 -25.38 -3.05
N ARG A 114 -2.42 -26.35 -3.43
CA ARG A 114 -0.96 -26.32 -3.21
C ARG A 114 -0.17 -25.84 -4.45
N PRO A 115 1.00 -25.19 -4.27
CA PRO A 115 1.53 -24.67 -3.01
C PRO A 115 0.64 -23.54 -2.46
N PHE A 116 0.63 -23.33 -1.14
CA PHE A 116 -0.21 -22.29 -0.52
C PHE A 116 0.28 -20.90 -0.89
N CYS A 117 1.59 -20.64 -0.86
CA CYS A 117 2.14 -19.40 -1.41
C CYS A 117 2.05 -19.43 -2.96
N PRO A 118 1.35 -18.48 -3.60
CA PRO A 118 1.28 -18.42 -5.06
C PRO A 118 2.53 -17.82 -5.70
N GLU A 119 3.40 -17.16 -4.93
CA GLU A 119 4.56 -16.40 -5.43
C GLU A 119 5.79 -17.28 -5.71
N GLY A 120 5.74 -18.57 -5.32
CA GLY A 120 6.81 -19.53 -5.57
C GLY A 120 8.15 -19.09 -4.98
N GLU A 121 9.15 -18.94 -5.84
CA GLU A 121 10.50 -18.46 -5.48
C GLU A 121 10.49 -17.06 -4.85
N ARG A 122 9.46 -16.26 -5.13
CA ARG A 122 9.26 -14.93 -4.53
C ARG A 122 8.49 -15.02 -3.22
N PHE A 123 8.55 -16.12 -2.49
CA PHE A 123 7.89 -16.21 -1.18
C PHE A 123 8.35 -15.06 -0.28
N CYS A 124 7.40 -14.33 0.31
CA CYS A 124 7.69 -13.18 1.18
C CYS A 124 8.39 -13.53 2.51
N GLY A 125 8.74 -14.79 2.73
CA GLY A 125 9.39 -15.28 3.95
C GLY A 125 8.43 -15.50 5.13
N VAL A 126 7.19 -15.01 5.06
CA VAL A 126 6.21 -15.11 6.16
C VAL A 126 5.07 -16.07 5.78
N PRO A 127 4.85 -17.17 6.51
CA PRO A 127 3.75 -18.10 6.25
C PRO A 127 2.43 -17.52 6.78
N VAL A 128 1.92 -16.46 6.14
CA VAL A 128 0.74 -15.68 6.57
C VAL A 128 -0.51 -16.55 6.76
N TRP A 129 -0.64 -17.61 5.95
CA TRP A 129 -1.77 -18.55 6.02
C TRP A 129 -1.84 -19.38 7.31
N ARG A 130 -0.78 -19.41 8.13
CA ARG A 130 -0.82 -20.08 9.44
C ARG A 130 -1.40 -19.14 10.48
N GLN A 131 -2.42 -19.59 11.22
CA GLN A 131 -3.09 -18.81 12.28
C GLN A 131 -3.48 -17.42 11.77
N TYR A 132 -4.23 -17.41 10.66
CA TYR A 132 -4.60 -16.18 10.01
C TYR A 132 -5.63 -15.41 10.85
N ASP A 133 -5.30 -14.16 11.16
CA ASP A 133 -6.19 -13.16 11.75
C ASP A 133 -5.97 -11.87 10.98
N PHE A 134 -7.05 -11.29 10.45
CA PHE A 134 -7.00 -10.06 9.66
C PHE A 134 -6.48 -8.87 10.48
N SER A 135 -6.83 -8.79 11.77
CA SER A 135 -6.44 -7.69 12.64
C SER A 135 -4.94 -7.65 12.93
N GLU A 136 -4.28 -8.82 12.90
CA GLU A 136 -2.85 -8.98 13.19
C GLU A 136 -1.97 -8.94 11.93
N ILE A 137 -2.55 -8.91 10.72
CA ILE A 137 -1.74 -8.89 9.49
C ILE A 137 -0.71 -7.76 9.48
N PRO A 138 -1.02 -6.50 9.85
CA PRO A 138 -0.04 -5.42 9.82
C PRO A 138 1.20 -5.73 10.68
N ASN A 139 1.00 -6.37 11.83
CA ASN A 139 2.06 -6.70 12.79
C ASN A 139 2.96 -7.84 12.27
N ARG A 140 2.39 -8.75 11.47
CA ARG A 140 3.13 -9.89 10.89
C ARG A 140 4.02 -9.49 9.71
N ARG A 141 3.90 -8.26 9.21
CA ARG A 141 4.69 -7.76 8.09
C ARG A 141 6.06 -7.27 8.59
N ILE A 142 7.02 -8.18 8.58
CA ILE A 142 8.38 -8.00 9.12
C ILE A 142 9.31 -7.19 8.18
N LEU A 143 8.83 -6.80 6.99
CA LEU A 143 9.50 -5.94 6.02
C LEU A 143 8.60 -4.77 5.60
#